data_AF-B6YTV6-F1
#
_entry.id   AF-B6YTV6-F1
#
_cell.length_a   1.000
_cell.length_b   1.000
_cell.length_c   1.000
_cell.angle_alpha   90.00
_cell.angle_beta   90.00
_cell.angle_gamma   90.00
#
_symmetry.space_group_name_H-M   'P 1'
#
loop_
_entity.id
_entity.type
_entity.pdbx_description
1 polymer ?
#
loop_
_entity_poly.entity_id
_entity_poly.type
_entity_poly.pdbx_seq_one_letter_code
_entity_poly.pdbx_strand_id
1 'polypeptide(L)'
;MIKVHVETYGCTRNKADAEIMEAILLRAGYELVETPESADYVVVNTCAVKDPTEKHMRERIKELLDSGKRVIVTGCLTHVNPDIIDPRVSGILGVKSIDRIAEAIDLAERDGKLVSVEGWRERSLDKLGLPRLWRSGVAFVVPISEGCLNACTYCATRFARGVLKSYKPELVVKWVKEALARGYREIQLSSEDTGCYGFDIGTNLAELLDEITSIEGEFRIRVGMMNPNHAIKFLDELIEAYQDEKVYKFLHLPVQSGDNEVLRRMGRTYTVEEFEEIVNEFRRKIPGLNLNTDIIVGFPGETEEAFQNTVELVKRVRPDKINVSRYSPRPGTIAAKWKQLPGWKVKERSRLLHRLRLQIAYEINQNYVGREIEVLIHGEGKKGGVEGRTFNYKDIILDGGAPGELINARVTWAGSTYLKGTVLH
;
A
#
# COMPACT_ATOMS: atom_id res chain seq x y z
N MET A 1 -26.04 17.91 -16.21
CA MET A 1 -25.58 16.93 -15.20
C MET A 1 -24.15 17.31 -14.89
N ILE A 2 -23.80 17.48 -13.62
CA ILE A 2 -22.45 17.90 -13.23
C ILE A 2 -21.49 16.71 -13.47
N LYS A 3 -20.41 16.96 -14.20
CA LYS A 3 -19.38 15.99 -14.54
C LYS A 3 -18.24 16.03 -13.54
N VAL A 4 -17.85 14.87 -13.02
CA VAL A 4 -16.83 14.75 -11.98
C VAL A 4 -15.73 13.78 -12.42
N HIS A 5 -14.49 14.21 -12.30
CA HIS A 5 -13.31 13.35 -12.45
C HIS A 5 -12.66 13.11 -11.08
N VAL A 6 -12.30 11.86 -10.77
CA VAL A 6 -11.62 11.51 -9.52
C VAL A 6 -10.18 11.10 -9.82
N GLU A 7 -9.24 11.96 -9.46
CA GLU A 7 -7.81 11.75 -9.66
C GLU A 7 -7.18 11.23 -8.35
N THR A 8 -6.71 9.99 -8.35
CA THR A 8 -6.27 9.30 -7.12
C THR A 8 -4.78 9.02 -7.09
N TYR A 9 -4.17 9.39 -5.96
CA TYR A 9 -2.75 9.22 -5.70
C TYR A 9 -2.51 8.42 -4.42
N GLY A 10 -1.39 7.69 -4.39
CA GLY A 10 -0.92 7.02 -3.18
C GLY A 10 -1.02 5.51 -3.24
N CYS A 11 -1.58 4.91 -2.19
CA CYS A 11 -1.57 3.47 -1.97
C CYS A 11 -2.89 2.80 -2.43
N THR A 12 -2.92 1.46 -2.34
CA THR A 12 -4.12 0.65 -2.56
C THR A 12 -5.31 1.11 -1.71
N ARG A 13 -5.04 1.66 -0.52
CA ARG A 13 -6.08 2.24 0.34
C ARG A 13 -6.71 3.50 -0.23
N ASN A 14 -5.92 4.41 -0.80
CA ASN A 14 -6.48 5.59 -1.49
C ASN A 14 -7.35 5.15 -2.67
N LYS A 15 -6.95 4.11 -3.40
CA LYS A 15 -7.76 3.55 -4.50
C LYS A 15 -9.12 3.03 -4.02
N ALA A 16 -9.15 2.30 -2.90
CA ALA A 16 -10.41 1.85 -2.30
C ALA A 16 -11.29 3.03 -1.82
N ASP A 17 -10.68 4.06 -1.21
CA ASP A 17 -11.42 5.28 -0.84
C ASP A 17 -12.00 6.01 -2.07
N ALA A 18 -11.30 5.99 -3.21
CA ALA A 18 -11.77 6.59 -4.46
C ALA A 18 -12.99 5.87 -5.02
N GLU A 19 -12.97 4.54 -5.06
CA GLU A 19 -14.11 3.74 -5.54
C GLU A 19 -15.36 3.95 -4.67
N ILE A 20 -15.18 4.25 -3.38
CA ILE A 20 -16.28 4.64 -2.49
C ILE A 20 -16.86 6.00 -2.91
N MET A 21 -15.99 7.01 -3.07
CA MET A 21 -16.42 8.35 -3.47
C MET A 21 -17.12 8.34 -4.82
N GLU A 22 -16.58 7.62 -5.79
CA GLU A 22 -17.15 7.45 -7.13
C GLU A 22 -18.56 6.85 -7.07
N ALA A 23 -18.76 5.80 -6.26
CA ALA A 23 -20.09 5.21 -6.11
C ALA A 23 -21.10 6.14 -5.42
N ILE A 24 -20.65 6.94 -4.45
CA ILE A 24 -21.48 7.96 -3.80
C ILE A 24 -21.89 9.04 -4.81
N LEU A 25 -20.94 9.51 -5.63
CA LEU A 25 -21.21 10.51 -6.67
C LEU A 25 -22.22 9.99 -7.71
N LEU A 26 -22.04 8.76 -8.22
CA LEU A 26 -23.01 8.16 -9.15
C LEU A 26 -24.41 8.05 -8.53
N ARG A 27 -24.52 7.63 -7.27
CA ARG A 27 -25.81 7.53 -6.56
C ARG A 27 -26.47 8.89 -6.32
N ALA A 28 -25.66 9.94 -6.19
CA ALA A 28 -26.14 11.32 -6.06
C ALA A 28 -26.50 11.98 -7.41
N GLY A 29 -26.36 11.26 -8.54
CA GLY A 29 -26.75 11.75 -9.87
C GLY A 29 -25.66 12.52 -10.62
N TYR A 30 -24.41 12.44 -10.17
CA TYR A 30 -23.26 13.00 -10.88
C TYR A 30 -22.79 12.05 -12.01
N GLU A 31 -22.25 12.62 -13.09
CA GLU A 31 -21.65 11.87 -14.19
C GLU A 31 -20.14 11.73 -13.93
N LEU A 32 -19.63 10.49 -13.86
CA LEU A 32 -18.18 10.27 -13.78
C LEU A 32 -17.55 10.33 -15.17
N VAL A 33 -16.45 11.05 -15.29
CA VAL A 33 -15.70 11.18 -16.55
C VAL A 33 -14.23 10.79 -16.39
N GLU A 34 -13.65 10.27 -17.47
CA GLU A 34 -12.30 9.68 -17.46
C GLU A 34 -11.18 10.71 -17.47
N THR A 35 -11.44 11.96 -17.90
CA THR A 35 -10.40 12.99 -17.98
C THR A 35 -10.79 14.28 -17.26
N PRO A 36 -9.84 14.98 -16.62
CA PRO A 36 -10.11 16.23 -15.92
C PRO A 36 -10.59 17.34 -16.88
N GLU A 37 -10.18 17.32 -18.15
CA GLU A 37 -10.60 18.30 -19.15
C GLU A 37 -12.10 18.26 -19.40
N SER A 38 -12.70 17.06 -19.31
CA SER A 38 -14.13 16.83 -19.53
C SER A 38 -15.00 17.04 -18.28
N ALA A 39 -14.39 17.33 -17.13
CA ALA A 39 -15.08 17.47 -15.84
C ALA A 39 -15.39 18.92 -15.47
N ASP A 40 -16.49 19.15 -14.76
CA ASP A 40 -16.79 20.41 -14.08
C ASP A 40 -16.05 20.48 -12.73
N TYR A 41 -16.02 19.33 -12.03
CA TYR A 41 -15.30 19.15 -10.78
C TYR A 41 -14.21 18.10 -10.90
N VAL A 42 -13.05 18.39 -10.28
CA VAL A 42 -11.98 17.41 -10.11
C VAL A 42 -11.78 17.13 -8.62
N VAL A 43 -12.00 15.88 -8.22
CA VAL A 43 -11.69 15.39 -6.87
C VAL A 43 -10.27 14.88 -6.87
N VAL A 44 -9.38 15.53 -6.12
CA VAL A 44 -7.98 15.11 -5.98
C VAL A 44 -7.85 14.34 -4.67
N ASN A 45 -7.78 13.01 -4.76
CA ASN A 45 -7.54 12.12 -3.63
C ASN A 45 -6.04 11.95 -3.39
N THR A 46 -5.52 12.73 -2.45
CA THR A 46 -4.09 12.94 -2.25
C THR A 46 -3.42 11.89 -1.37
N CYS A 47 -2.08 11.84 -1.48
CA CYS A 47 -1.21 11.11 -0.58
C CYS A 47 -0.12 12.06 -0.01
N ALA A 48 0.23 11.86 1.25
CA ALA A 48 1.23 12.65 1.98
C ALA A 48 2.28 11.79 2.70
N VAL A 49 2.49 10.56 2.22
CA VAL A 49 3.49 9.65 2.81
C VAL A 49 4.91 10.06 2.40
N LYS A 50 5.08 10.65 1.20
CA LYS A 50 6.38 11.01 0.62
C LYS A 50 6.41 12.47 0.15
N ASP A 51 7.51 13.17 0.43
CA ASP A 51 7.72 14.58 0.04
C ASP A 51 7.56 14.84 -1.47
N PRO A 52 8.13 14.02 -2.38
CA PRO A 52 7.90 14.22 -3.81
C PRO A 52 6.43 14.16 -4.19
N THR A 53 5.64 13.29 -3.54
CA THR A 53 4.21 13.18 -3.78
C THR A 53 3.47 14.43 -3.29
N GLU A 54 3.77 14.93 -2.09
CA GLU A 54 3.15 16.18 -1.59
C GLU A 54 3.41 17.37 -2.51
N LYS A 55 4.65 17.54 -2.98
CA LYS A 55 5.01 18.62 -3.92
C LYS A 55 4.25 18.51 -5.24
N HIS A 56 4.18 17.29 -5.77
CA HIS A 56 3.40 17.01 -6.97
C HIS A 56 1.91 17.31 -6.77
N MET A 57 1.33 16.99 -5.60
CA MET A 57 -0.08 17.28 -5.31
C MET A 57 -0.35 18.78 -5.31
N ARG A 58 0.51 19.56 -4.67
CA ARG A 58 0.40 21.03 -4.66
C ARG A 58 0.44 21.60 -6.07
N GLU A 59 1.40 21.15 -6.89
CA GLU A 59 1.54 21.61 -8.28
C GLU A 59 0.33 21.23 -9.12
N ARG A 60 -0.15 19.99 -8.97
CA ARG A 60 -1.31 19.48 -9.69
C ARG A 60 -2.62 20.19 -9.32
N ILE A 61 -2.86 20.43 -8.03
CA ILE A 61 -4.02 21.19 -7.56
C ILE A 61 -4.01 22.60 -8.16
N LYS A 62 -2.85 23.26 -8.15
CA LYS A 62 -2.69 24.59 -8.74
C LYS A 62 -2.96 24.58 -10.25
N GLU A 63 -2.40 23.62 -10.98
CA GLU A 63 -2.61 23.46 -12.43
C GLU A 63 -4.11 23.34 -12.77
N LEU A 64 -4.83 22.49 -12.04
CA LEU A 64 -6.27 22.29 -12.24
C LEU A 64 -7.06 23.58 -11.98
N LEU A 65 -6.76 24.29 -10.90
CA LEU A 65 -7.39 25.57 -10.57
C LEU A 65 -7.10 26.64 -11.62
N ASP A 66 -5.84 26.74 -12.09
CA ASP A 66 -5.42 27.71 -13.10
C ASP A 66 -6.04 27.41 -14.47
N SER A 67 -6.45 26.17 -14.73
CA SER A 67 -7.25 25.78 -15.90
C SER A 67 -8.77 26.07 -15.76
N GLY A 68 -9.19 26.68 -14.66
CA GLY A 68 -10.59 27.04 -14.39
C GLY A 68 -11.46 25.91 -13.81
N LYS A 69 -10.86 24.78 -13.41
CA LYS A 69 -11.60 23.66 -12.81
C LYS A 69 -11.96 23.94 -11.35
N ARG A 70 -13.13 23.45 -10.92
CA ARG A 70 -13.50 23.43 -9.50
C ARG A 70 -12.87 22.20 -8.86
N VAL A 71 -12.10 22.39 -7.79
CA VAL A 71 -11.30 21.30 -7.20
C VAL A 71 -11.77 21.00 -5.77
N ILE A 72 -12.05 19.72 -5.50
CA ILE A 72 -12.25 19.21 -4.13
C ILE A 72 -11.00 18.41 -3.75
N VAL A 73 -10.39 18.72 -2.61
CA VAL A 73 -9.20 18.01 -2.14
C VAL A 73 -9.56 17.05 -1.01
N THR A 74 -9.13 15.81 -1.13
CA THR A 74 -9.28 14.79 -0.09
C THR A 74 -8.01 13.95 0.05
N GLY A 75 -8.03 12.89 0.86
CA GLY A 75 -6.89 12.01 1.09
C GLY A 75 -6.02 12.46 2.27
N CYS A 76 -4.83 11.86 2.41
CA CYS A 76 -4.03 12.03 3.62
C CYS A 76 -3.44 13.45 3.77
N LEU A 77 -3.27 14.19 2.67
CA LEU A 77 -2.64 15.52 2.71
C LEU A 77 -3.42 16.51 3.56
N THR A 78 -4.75 16.42 3.57
CA THR A 78 -5.64 17.33 4.31
C THR A 78 -5.39 17.31 5.81
N HIS A 79 -4.93 16.18 6.36
CA HIS A 79 -4.53 16.07 7.77
C HIS A 79 -3.03 16.29 8.01
N VAL A 80 -2.18 15.89 7.06
CA VAL A 80 -0.72 15.88 7.27
C VAL A 80 -0.11 17.26 7.08
N ASN A 81 -0.55 17.99 6.04
CA ASN A 81 0.02 19.27 5.66
C ASN A 81 -1.05 20.13 4.95
N PRO A 82 -2.13 20.54 5.66
CA PRO A 82 -3.22 21.29 5.04
C PRO A 82 -2.76 22.64 4.45
N ASP A 83 -1.72 23.26 5.01
CA ASP A 83 -1.25 24.58 4.61
C ASP A 83 -0.72 24.66 3.17
N ILE A 84 -0.35 23.52 2.57
CA ILE A 84 0.09 23.50 1.16
C ILE A 84 -1.07 23.42 0.16
N ILE A 85 -2.30 23.23 0.62
CA ILE A 85 -3.48 23.15 -0.22
C ILE A 85 -3.89 24.58 -0.60
N ASP A 86 -4.04 24.83 -1.91
CA ASP A 86 -4.45 26.14 -2.43
C ASP A 86 -5.82 26.54 -1.86
N PRO A 87 -5.97 27.73 -1.25
CA PRO A 87 -7.23 28.14 -0.64
C PRO A 87 -8.38 28.30 -1.64
N ARG A 88 -8.11 28.41 -2.95
CA ARG A 88 -9.14 28.51 -4.02
C ARG A 88 -9.94 27.22 -4.22
N VAL A 89 -9.53 26.09 -3.64
CA VAL A 89 -10.28 24.82 -3.73
C VAL A 89 -11.70 24.98 -3.19
N SER A 90 -12.65 24.32 -3.84
CA SER A 90 -14.08 24.39 -3.55
C SER A 90 -14.51 23.54 -2.34
N GLY A 91 -13.63 22.66 -1.86
CA GLY A 91 -13.87 21.85 -0.66
C GLY A 91 -12.64 21.08 -0.22
N ILE A 92 -12.57 20.76 1.07
CA ILE A 92 -11.49 20.01 1.71
C ILE A 92 -12.09 18.93 2.61
N LEU A 93 -11.83 17.67 2.30
CA LEU A 93 -12.33 16.52 3.06
C LEU A 93 -11.18 15.70 3.63
N GLY A 94 -11.29 15.34 4.91
CA GLY A 94 -10.45 14.37 5.58
C GLY A 94 -10.69 12.95 5.05
N VAL A 95 -9.78 12.04 5.37
CA VAL A 95 -9.92 10.62 4.97
C VAL A 95 -11.11 9.92 5.62
N LYS A 96 -11.66 10.49 6.71
CA LYS A 96 -12.84 10.01 7.43
C LYS A 96 -14.14 10.68 6.97
N SER A 97 -14.07 11.63 6.03
CA SER A 97 -15.20 12.44 5.56
C SER A 97 -15.46 12.26 4.07
N ILE A 98 -14.91 11.19 3.46
CA ILE A 98 -15.09 10.86 2.05
C ILE A 98 -16.56 10.57 1.69
N ASP A 99 -17.38 10.21 2.67
CA ASP A 99 -18.82 10.00 2.51
C ASP A 99 -19.60 11.31 2.26
N ARG A 100 -18.99 12.46 2.55
CA ARG A 100 -19.55 13.80 2.30
C ARG A 100 -19.15 14.38 0.94
N ILE A 101 -18.60 13.58 0.03
CA ILE A 101 -18.09 14.08 -1.24
C ILE A 101 -19.16 14.76 -2.10
N ALA A 102 -20.38 14.22 -2.12
CA ALA A 102 -21.51 14.84 -2.81
C ALA A 102 -21.93 16.15 -2.14
N GLU A 103 -22.00 16.18 -0.81
CA GLU A 103 -22.31 17.40 -0.03
C GLU A 103 -21.30 18.52 -0.29
N ALA A 104 -20.00 18.17 -0.42
CA ALA A 104 -18.96 19.15 -0.74
C ALA A 104 -19.17 19.82 -2.11
N ILE A 105 -19.64 19.06 -3.10
CA ILE A 105 -19.97 19.59 -4.44
C ILE A 105 -21.25 20.42 -4.38
N ASP A 106 -22.31 19.92 -3.73
CA ASP A 106 -23.59 20.64 -3.59
C ASP A 106 -23.41 21.99 -2.89
N LEU A 107 -22.58 22.05 -1.84
CA LEU A 107 -22.30 23.28 -1.13
C LEU A 107 -21.47 24.25 -1.98
N ALA A 108 -20.51 23.73 -2.76
CA ALA A 108 -19.75 24.53 -3.70
C ALA A 108 -20.63 25.16 -4.79
N GLU A 109 -21.61 24.45 -5.33
CA GLU A 109 -22.58 25.01 -6.30
C GLU A 109 -23.43 26.16 -5.72
N ARG A 110 -23.49 26.29 -4.40
CA ARG A 110 -24.18 27.40 -3.69
C ARG A 110 -23.21 28.45 -3.15
N ASP A 111 -22.04 28.57 -3.78
CA ASP A 111 -20.94 29.47 -3.38
C ASP A 111 -20.42 29.25 -1.95
N GLY A 112 -20.70 28.08 -1.36
CA GLY A 112 -20.15 27.66 -0.09
C GLY A 112 -18.86 26.84 -0.26
N LYS A 113 -18.22 26.51 0.85
CA LYS A 113 -17.03 25.65 0.88
C LYS A 113 -17.11 24.71 2.07
N LEU A 114 -17.13 23.40 1.82
CA LEU A 114 -17.08 22.41 2.90
C LEU A 114 -15.63 22.16 3.30
N VAL A 115 -15.32 22.37 4.58
CA VAL A 115 -14.06 21.92 5.20
C VAL A 115 -14.43 20.95 6.31
N SER A 116 -14.19 19.66 6.07
CA SER A 116 -14.53 18.56 6.98
C SER A 116 -13.30 17.68 7.14
N VAL A 117 -12.39 18.08 8.03
CA VAL A 117 -11.09 17.43 8.28
C VAL A 117 -11.02 16.96 9.74
N GLU A 118 -12.10 16.36 10.21
CA GLU A 118 -12.23 15.87 11.58
C GLU A 118 -11.24 14.73 11.85
N GLY A 119 -10.60 14.77 13.01
CA GLY A 119 -9.70 13.73 13.47
C GLY A 119 -10.41 12.40 13.76
N TRP A 120 -9.62 11.34 13.92
CA TRP A 120 -10.14 9.99 14.14
C TRP A 120 -11.00 9.82 15.40
N ARG A 121 -10.92 10.75 16.37
CA ARG A 121 -11.77 10.78 17.58
C ARG A 121 -13.12 11.45 17.33
N GLU A 122 -13.17 12.38 16.38
CA GLU A 122 -14.32 13.24 16.12
C GLU A 122 -15.26 12.60 15.08
N ARG A 123 -14.70 11.84 14.13
CA ARG A 123 -15.48 11.13 13.10
C ARG A 123 -14.94 9.72 12.87
N SER A 124 -15.84 8.75 12.94
CA SER A 124 -15.54 7.35 12.67
C SER A 124 -16.50 6.82 11.60
N LEU A 125 -15.96 6.44 10.45
CA LEU A 125 -16.72 5.97 9.31
C LEU A 125 -16.48 4.47 9.12
N ASP A 126 -17.54 3.67 9.04
CA ASP A 126 -17.44 2.28 8.61
C ASP A 126 -17.47 2.21 7.08
N LYS A 127 -16.28 2.30 6.48
CA LYS A 127 -16.12 2.37 5.03
C LYS A 127 -16.53 1.08 4.31
N LEU A 128 -16.50 -0.09 4.97
CA LEU A 128 -17.00 -1.32 4.37
C LEU A 128 -18.53 -1.38 4.34
N GLY A 129 -19.22 -0.51 5.08
CA GLY A 129 -20.66 -0.31 4.97
C GLY A 129 -21.08 0.61 3.82
N LEU A 130 -20.14 1.28 3.17
CA LEU A 130 -20.40 2.22 2.07
C LEU A 130 -20.39 1.52 0.71
N PRO A 131 -21.08 2.09 -0.30
CA PRO A 131 -21.01 1.55 -1.65
C PRO A 131 -19.61 1.71 -2.24
N ARG A 132 -19.24 0.80 -3.16
CA ARG A 132 -18.05 0.91 -4.01
C ARG A 132 -18.38 0.74 -5.47
N LEU A 133 -17.62 1.43 -6.31
CA LEU A 133 -17.63 1.24 -7.73
C LEU A 133 -16.88 -0.04 -8.08
N TRP A 134 -17.52 -0.92 -8.83
CA TRP A 134 -16.92 -2.16 -9.31
C TRP A 134 -16.23 -1.92 -10.65
N ARG A 135 -14.90 -1.76 -10.63
CA ARG A 135 -14.09 -1.56 -11.83
C ARG A 135 -13.63 -2.91 -12.39
N SER A 136 -13.70 -3.11 -13.71
CA SER A 136 -13.17 -4.32 -14.34
C SER A 136 -11.69 -4.52 -14.00
N GLY A 137 -11.29 -5.76 -13.73
CA GLY A 137 -9.90 -6.11 -13.47
C GLY A 137 -9.78 -7.47 -12.79
N VAL A 138 -8.53 -7.89 -12.58
CA VAL A 138 -8.22 -9.18 -11.94
C VAL A 138 -8.15 -9.07 -10.42
N ALA A 139 -7.68 -7.93 -9.91
CA ALA A 139 -7.44 -7.71 -8.50
C ALA A 139 -8.44 -6.74 -7.86
N PHE A 140 -8.91 -7.09 -6.65
CA PHE A 140 -9.78 -6.25 -5.84
C PHE A 140 -9.15 -5.98 -4.47
N VAL A 141 -9.08 -4.71 -4.08
CA VAL A 141 -8.53 -4.31 -2.78
C VAL A 141 -9.62 -4.43 -1.71
N VAL A 142 -9.33 -5.10 -0.60
CA VAL A 142 -10.21 -5.17 0.56
C VAL A 142 -9.48 -4.57 1.78
N PRO A 143 -9.86 -3.32 2.16
CA PRO A 143 -9.55 -2.76 3.47
C PRO A 143 -9.91 -3.71 4.63
N ILE A 144 -8.94 -4.10 5.47
CA ILE A 144 -9.23 -4.95 6.65
C ILE A 144 -9.24 -4.16 7.97
N SER A 145 -8.48 -3.07 8.04
CA SER A 145 -8.52 -2.14 9.16
C SER A 145 -8.13 -0.73 8.72
N GLU A 146 -8.35 0.28 9.55
CA GLU A 146 -7.82 1.63 9.34
C GLU A 146 -6.98 2.07 10.53
N GLY A 147 -5.90 2.79 10.27
CA GLY A 147 -4.98 3.25 11.31
C GLY A 147 -4.02 2.16 11.76
N CYS A 148 -3.19 2.49 12.75
CA CYS A 148 -2.13 1.60 13.23
C CYS A 148 -1.93 1.78 14.75
N LEU A 149 -1.50 0.73 15.44
CA LEU A 149 -1.16 0.79 16.88
C LEU A 149 0.20 1.47 17.16
N ASN A 150 1.08 1.54 16.16
CA ASN A 150 2.43 2.05 16.34
C ASN A 150 2.48 3.58 16.48
N ALA A 151 3.48 4.08 17.22
CA ALA A 151 3.74 5.50 17.45
C ALA A 151 5.09 5.93 16.83
N CYS A 152 5.35 5.52 15.57
CA CYS A 152 6.62 5.80 14.92
C CYS A 152 6.90 7.31 14.86
N THR A 153 8.09 7.73 15.23
CA THR A 153 8.47 9.14 15.43
C THR A 153 8.47 9.96 14.13
N TYR A 154 8.37 9.31 12.97
CA TYR A 154 8.35 9.91 11.63
C TYR A 154 7.05 9.72 10.85
N CYS A 155 6.11 8.89 11.32
CA CYS A 155 4.97 8.47 10.51
C CYS A 155 3.83 9.47 10.60
N ALA A 156 3.65 10.28 9.55
CA ALA A 156 2.54 11.23 9.46
C ALA A 156 1.19 10.56 9.15
N THR A 157 1.19 9.31 8.64
CA THR A 157 -0.05 8.58 8.34
C THR A 157 -0.97 8.47 9.55
N ARG A 158 -0.42 8.42 10.77
CA ARG A 158 -1.22 8.40 12.01
C ARG A 158 -2.05 9.67 12.21
N PHE A 159 -1.58 10.83 11.73
CA PHE A 159 -2.35 12.08 11.79
C PHE A 159 -3.57 12.04 10.88
N ALA A 160 -3.47 11.36 9.74
CA ALA A 160 -4.59 11.20 8.81
C ALA A 160 -5.52 10.06 9.22
N ARG A 161 -4.98 8.86 9.46
CA ARG A 161 -5.77 7.61 9.56
C ARG A 161 -6.13 7.22 11.00
N GLY A 162 -5.43 7.78 11.98
CA GLY A 162 -5.68 7.54 13.40
C GLY A 162 -5.05 6.25 13.94
N VAL A 163 -5.65 5.76 15.03
CA VAL A 163 -5.29 4.48 15.65
C VAL A 163 -6.06 3.33 15.01
N LEU A 164 -5.64 2.11 15.30
CA LEU A 164 -6.27 0.89 14.78
C LEU A 164 -7.78 0.88 15.04
N LYS A 165 -8.53 0.65 13.96
CA LYS A 165 -9.92 0.24 13.95
C LYS A 165 -10.07 -0.88 12.93
N SER A 166 -10.25 -2.11 13.39
CA SER A 166 -10.47 -3.27 12.51
C SER A 166 -11.90 -3.33 12.02
N TYR A 167 -12.08 -3.75 10.76
CA TYR A 167 -13.40 -4.15 10.27
C TYR A 167 -13.71 -5.55 10.75
N LYS A 168 -15.00 -5.82 11.01
CA LYS A 168 -15.43 -7.14 11.46
C LYS A 168 -15.14 -8.21 10.38
N PRO A 169 -14.67 -9.41 10.75
CA PRO A 169 -14.35 -10.48 9.79
C PRO A 169 -15.49 -10.78 8.82
N GLU A 170 -16.73 -10.81 9.30
CA GLU A 170 -17.89 -11.16 8.47
C GLU A 170 -18.13 -10.15 7.34
N LEU A 171 -17.83 -8.87 7.58
CA LEU A 171 -17.90 -7.83 6.55
C LEU A 171 -16.76 -7.97 5.54
N VAL A 172 -15.54 -8.29 5.99
CA VAL A 172 -14.41 -8.52 5.10
C VAL A 172 -14.68 -9.72 4.19
N VAL A 173 -15.08 -10.85 4.77
CA VAL A 173 -15.44 -12.08 4.05
C VAL A 173 -16.58 -11.84 3.07
N LYS A 174 -17.61 -11.05 3.44
CA LYS A 174 -18.69 -10.66 2.52
C LYS A 174 -18.14 -9.94 1.29
N TRP A 175 -17.27 -8.94 1.46
CA TRP A 175 -16.67 -8.22 0.34
C TRP A 175 -15.80 -9.11 -0.54
N VAL A 176 -15.09 -10.07 0.05
CA VAL A 176 -14.33 -11.06 -0.72
C VAL A 176 -15.27 -11.91 -1.57
N LYS A 177 -16.33 -12.48 -0.98
CA LYS A 177 -17.32 -13.29 -1.72
C LYS A 177 -17.96 -12.50 -2.87
N GLU A 178 -18.32 -11.23 -2.62
CA GLU A 178 -18.89 -10.35 -3.67
C GLU A 178 -17.89 -10.08 -4.79
N ALA A 179 -16.60 -9.89 -4.47
CA ALA A 179 -15.57 -9.73 -5.49
C ALA A 179 -15.41 -11.02 -6.33
N LEU A 180 -15.29 -12.18 -5.69
CA LEU A 180 -15.16 -13.45 -6.40
C LEU A 180 -16.37 -13.72 -7.32
N ALA A 181 -17.59 -13.44 -6.85
CA ALA A 181 -18.82 -13.56 -7.66
C ALA A 181 -18.83 -12.65 -8.90
N ARG A 182 -18.00 -11.60 -8.92
CA ARG A 182 -17.83 -10.67 -10.04
C ARG A 182 -16.64 -11.00 -10.95
N GLY A 183 -15.95 -12.10 -10.67
CA GLY A 183 -14.86 -12.60 -11.51
C GLY A 183 -13.48 -12.07 -11.16
N TYR A 184 -13.31 -11.35 -10.03
CA TYR A 184 -11.96 -11.06 -9.54
C TYR A 184 -11.27 -12.36 -9.11
N ARG A 185 -9.97 -12.46 -9.39
CA ARG A 185 -9.13 -13.64 -9.10
C ARG A 185 -8.01 -13.34 -8.12
N GLU A 186 -7.82 -12.08 -7.76
CA GLU A 186 -6.90 -11.66 -6.70
C GLU A 186 -7.59 -10.76 -5.69
N ILE A 187 -7.40 -11.07 -4.41
CA ILE A 187 -7.85 -10.25 -3.28
C ILE A 187 -6.63 -9.63 -2.60
N GLN A 188 -6.55 -8.30 -2.59
CA GLN A 188 -5.48 -7.56 -1.93
C GLN A 188 -5.95 -7.04 -0.57
N LEU A 189 -5.53 -7.69 0.51
CA LEU A 189 -5.81 -7.25 1.87
C LEU A 189 -4.97 -6.02 2.20
N SER A 190 -5.61 -4.92 2.58
CA SER A 190 -4.94 -3.64 2.76
C SER A 190 -5.21 -3.01 4.12
N SER A 191 -4.14 -2.57 4.78
CA SER A 191 -4.15 -1.77 6.00
C SER A 191 -2.87 -0.93 6.05
N GLU A 192 -2.81 0.06 6.95
CA GLU A 192 -1.55 0.68 7.36
C GLU A 192 -0.61 -0.33 8.04
N ASP A 193 -1.14 -1.38 8.65
CA ASP A 193 -0.39 -2.49 9.23
C ASP A 193 -1.31 -3.72 9.36
N THR A 194 -1.20 -4.67 8.43
CA THR A 194 -2.05 -5.86 8.45
C THR A 194 -1.75 -6.75 9.66
N GLY A 195 -0.52 -6.70 10.19
CA GLY A 195 -0.11 -7.52 11.34
C GLY A 195 -0.85 -7.18 12.63
N CYS A 196 -1.45 -5.99 12.75
CA CYS A 196 -2.27 -5.64 13.92
C CYS A 196 -3.78 -5.79 13.71
N TYR A 197 -4.22 -6.32 12.56
CA TYR A 197 -5.64 -6.60 12.37
C TYR A 197 -6.18 -7.46 13.51
N GLY A 198 -7.38 -7.13 14.00
CA GLY A 198 -8.10 -7.94 14.97
C GLY A 198 -7.74 -7.68 16.44
N PHE A 199 -6.59 -7.06 16.73
CA PHE A 199 -6.13 -6.82 18.12
C PHE A 199 -7.09 -5.96 18.94
N ASP A 200 -7.89 -5.11 18.30
CA ASP A 200 -8.90 -4.25 18.92
C ASP A 200 -10.30 -4.90 19.03
N ILE A 201 -10.51 -6.07 18.40
CA ILE A 201 -11.82 -6.76 18.35
C ILE A 201 -11.75 -8.25 18.75
N GLY A 202 -10.60 -8.71 19.25
CA GLY A 202 -10.45 -10.07 19.81
C GLY A 202 -10.23 -11.19 18.78
N THR A 203 -9.64 -10.87 17.62
CA THR A 203 -9.22 -11.83 16.58
C THR A 203 -7.80 -11.47 16.10
N ASN A 204 -7.31 -12.11 15.04
CA ASN A 204 -6.03 -11.79 14.42
C ASN A 204 -6.05 -11.99 12.90
N LEU A 205 -4.94 -11.67 12.22
CA LEU A 205 -4.84 -11.79 10.77
C LEU A 205 -4.89 -13.26 10.29
N ALA A 206 -4.35 -14.21 11.05
CA ALA A 206 -4.35 -15.61 10.66
C ALA A 206 -5.78 -16.17 10.62
N GLU A 207 -6.58 -15.93 11.67
CA GLU A 207 -8.00 -16.32 11.71
C GLU A 207 -8.79 -15.75 10.52
N LEU A 208 -8.57 -14.47 10.18
CA LEU A 208 -9.20 -13.87 9.01
C LEU A 208 -8.76 -14.54 7.69
N LEU A 209 -7.48 -14.91 7.57
CA LEU A 209 -6.99 -15.60 6.39
C LEU A 209 -7.64 -16.98 6.28
N ASP A 210 -7.77 -17.73 7.36
CA ASP A 210 -8.42 -19.05 7.39
C ASP A 210 -9.89 -18.97 6.97
N GLU A 211 -10.62 -17.93 7.42
CA GLU A 211 -11.99 -17.68 6.98
C GLU A 211 -12.08 -17.39 5.48
N ILE A 212 -11.12 -16.63 4.93
CA ILE A 212 -11.10 -16.26 3.51
C ILE A 212 -10.66 -17.45 2.64
N THR A 213 -9.63 -18.21 3.03
CA THR A 213 -9.14 -19.37 2.28
C THR A 213 -10.17 -20.50 2.25
N SER A 214 -11.06 -20.58 3.24
CA SER A 214 -12.21 -21.49 3.25
C SER A 214 -13.28 -21.19 2.19
N ILE A 215 -13.24 -20.03 1.52
CA ILE A 215 -14.18 -19.70 0.44
C ILE A 215 -13.88 -20.55 -0.80
N GLU A 216 -14.88 -21.23 -1.35
CA GLU A 216 -14.74 -22.02 -2.58
C GLU A 216 -14.39 -21.15 -3.80
N GLY A 217 -13.58 -21.70 -4.69
CA GLY A 217 -13.17 -21.07 -5.95
C GLY A 217 -11.66 -20.87 -6.07
N GLU A 218 -11.22 -20.65 -7.30
CA GLU A 218 -9.82 -20.39 -7.66
C GLU A 218 -9.54 -18.88 -7.63
N PHE A 219 -8.70 -18.46 -6.67
CA PHE A 219 -8.23 -17.09 -6.49
C PHE A 219 -6.96 -17.05 -5.63
N ARG A 220 -6.29 -15.90 -5.60
CA ARG A 220 -5.13 -15.64 -4.75
C ARG A 220 -5.36 -14.47 -3.79
N ILE A 221 -4.72 -14.52 -2.63
CA ILE A 221 -4.77 -13.54 -1.56
C ILE A 221 -3.39 -12.93 -1.42
N ARG A 222 -3.33 -11.61 -1.61
CA ARG A 222 -2.14 -10.81 -1.37
C ARG A 222 -2.28 -10.06 -0.06
N VAL A 223 -1.51 -10.49 0.93
CA VAL A 223 -1.44 -9.80 2.23
C VAL A 223 -0.60 -8.54 2.11
N GLY A 224 -1.09 -7.44 2.70
CA GLY A 224 -0.39 -6.17 2.81
C GLY A 224 0.82 -6.21 3.74
N MET A 225 1.43 -5.04 3.97
CA MET A 225 2.59 -4.95 4.85
C MET A 225 2.21 -5.17 6.31
N MET A 226 3.06 -5.89 7.04
CA MET A 226 2.93 -6.12 8.47
C MET A 226 4.15 -5.60 9.21
N ASN A 227 3.96 -5.04 10.40
CA ASN A 227 5.06 -4.65 11.27
C ASN A 227 5.61 -5.88 12.03
N PRO A 228 6.95 -6.05 12.12
CA PRO A 228 7.55 -7.12 12.92
C PRO A 228 7.00 -7.25 14.36
N ASN A 229 6.77 -6.12 15.04
CA ASN A 229 6.24 -6.07 16.41
C ASN A 229 4.86 -6.73 16.56
N HIS A 230 4.10 -6.82 15.48
CA HIS A 230 2.77 -7.44 15.51
C HIS A 230 2.81 -8.84 14.94
N ALA A 231 3.54 -9.06 13.84
CA ALA A 231 3.68 -10.38 13.22
C ALA A 231 4.26 -11.44 14.19
N ILE A 232 5.22 -11.06 15.04
CA ILE A 232 5.84 -12.01 15.98
C ILE A 232 4.87 -12.58 17.04
N LYS A 233 3.75 -11.89 17.30
CA LYS A 233 2.83 -12.24 18.41
C LYS A 233 1.96 -13.47 18.13
N PHE A 234 1.85 -13.87 16.88
CA PHE A 234 1.05 -15.00 16.40
C PHE A 234 1.74 -15.62 15.18
N LEU A 235 3.08 -15.75 15.27
CA LEU A 235 3.94 -16.10 14.15
C LEU A 235 3.63 -17.49 13.59
N ASP A 236 3.39 -18.47 14.47
CA ASP A 236 3.12 -19.85 14.06
C ASP A 236 1.78 -19.95 13.31
N GLU A 237 0.73 -19.33 13.83
CA GLU A 237 -0.60 -19.27 13.21
C GLU A 237 -0.54 -18.53 11.86
N LEU A 238 0.22 -17.44 11.81
CA LEU A 238 0.41 -16.68 10.58
C LEU A 238 1.15 -17.49 9.51
N ILE A 239 2.18 -18.24 9.89
CA ILE A 239 2.92 -19.12 8.97
C ILE A 239 2.00 -20.23 8.45
N GLU A 240 1.17 -20.83 9.32
CA GLU A 240 0.20 -21.85 8.93
C GLU A 240 -0.80 -21.31 7.90
N ALA A 241 -1.40 -20.14 8.15
CA ALA A 241 -2.29 -19.48 7.19
C ALA A 241 -1.60 -19.19 5.84
N TYR A 242 -0.31 -18.84 5.87
CA TYR A 242 0.49 -18.62 4.67
C TYR A 242 0.86 -19.90 3.91
N GLN A 243 0.67 -21.09 4.47
CA GLN A 243 0.90 -22.36 3.76
C GLN A 243 -0.22 -22.68 2.77
N ASP A 244 -1.43 -22.17 2.98
CA ASP A 244 -2.56 -22.31 2.06
C ASP A 244 -2.20 -21.81 0.65
N GLU A 245 -2.55 -22.59 -0.38
CA GLU A 245 -2.23 -22.26 -1.77
C GLU A 245 -2.81 -20.91 -2.19
N LYS A 246 -4.01 -20.54 -1.73
CA LYS A 246 -4.67 -19.29 -2.07
C LYS A 246 -3.88 -18.10 -1.53
N VAL A 247 -3.05 -18.24 -0.50
CA VAL A 247 -2.18 -17.16 -0.02
C VAL A 247 -0.88 -17.12 -0.81
N TYR A 248 -0.59 -15.98 -1.45
CA TYR A 248 0.70 -15.78 -2.12
C TYR A 248 1.86 -15.99 -1.13
N LYS A 249 2.93 -16.67 -1.57
CA LYS A 249 4.14 -16.87 -0.74
C LYS A 249 5.01 -15.61 -0.69
N PHE A 250 4.41 -14.54 -0.21
CA PHE A 250 4.87 -13.16 -0.29
C PHE A 250 4.77 -12.48 1.09
N LEU A 251 5.91 -12.14 1.67
CA LEU A 251 5.98 -11.45 2.96
C LEU A 251 6.48 -10.02 2.77
N HIS A 252 5.65 -9.03 3.08
CA HIS A 252 6.09 -7.63 3.17
C HIS A 252 6.26 -7.23 4.64
N LEU A 253 7.51 -7.28 5.09
CA LEU A 253 7.90 -7.07 6.49
C LEU A 253 8.92 -5.91 6.59
N PRO A 254 8.48 -4.66 6.78
CA PRO A 254 9.36 -3.49 6.78
C PRO A 254 10.26 -3.42 8.02
N VAL A 255 11.58 -3.61 7.86
CA VAL A 255 12.54 -3.52 8.97
C VAL A 255 12.90 -2.08 9.32
N GLN A 256 12.88 -1.16 8.34
CA GLN A 256 13.21 0.26 8.42
C GLN A 256 14.69 0.60 8.61
N SER A 257 15.39 -0.11 9.49
CA SER A 257 16.83 0.06 9.78
C SER A 257 17.40 -1.26 10.26
N GLY A 258 18.67 -1.57 9.95
CA GLY A 258 19.37 -2.71 10.54
C GLY A 258 20.17 -2.38 11.79
N ASP A 259 19.79 -1.31 12.49
CA ASP A 259 20.44 -0.86 13.72
C ASP A 259 19.40 -0.63 14.83
N ASN A 260 19.57 -1.34 15.96
CA ASN A 260 18.61 -1.34 17.07
C ASN A 260 18.47 0.05 17.73
N GLU A 261 19.52 0.86 17.77
CA GLU A 261 19.44 2.22 18.33
C GLU A 261 18.65 3.15 17.39
N VAL A 262 18.87 3.05 16.08
CA VAL A 262 18.05 3.77 15.09
C VAL A 262 16.58 3.31 15.14
N LEU A 263 16.32 2.00 15.24
CA LEU A 263 14.96 1.46 15.39
C LEU A 263 14.25 2.00 16.62
N ARG A 264 14.93 2.02 17.77
CA ARG A 264 14.42 2.60 19.01
C ARG A 264 14.08 4.09 18.84
N ARG A 265 14.95 4.87 18.19
CA ARG A 265 14.69 6.29 17.88
C ARG A 265 13.55 6.49 16.87
N MET A 266 13.36 5.54 15.96
CA MET A 266 12.21 5.50 15.07
C MET A 266 10.89 5.22 15.80
N GLY A 267 10.93 4.82 17.08
CA GLY A 267 9.77 4.38 17.85
C GLY A 267 9.32 2.97 17.46
N ARG A 268 10.24 2.12 17.00
CA ARG A 268 10.01 0.68 16.83
C ARG A 268 10.23 -0.02 18.16
N THR A 269 9.38 -0.98 18.46
CA THR A 269 9.43 -1.81 19.68
C THR A 269 9.88 -3.23 19.38
N TYR A 270 10.41 -3.46 18.19
CA TYR A 270 11.07 -4.70 17.79
C TYR A 270 12.57 -4.48 17.56
N THR A 271 13.35 -5.54 17.59
CA THR A 271 14.79 -5.55 17.27
C THR A 271 15.08 -6.15 15.90
N VAL A 272 16.31 -5.99 15.44
CA VAL A 272 16.83 -6.62 14.21
C VAL A 272 16.76 -8.14 14.33
N GLU A 273 17.04 -8.68 15.50
CA GLU A 273 17.05 -10.12 15.79
C GLU A 273 15.63 -10.70 15.69
N GLU A 274 14.62 -10.04 16.25
CA GLU A 274 13.20 -10.45 16.12
C GLU A 274 12.73 -10.38 14.66
N PHE A 275 13.19 -9.38 13.90
CA PHE A 275 12.94 -9.35 12.46
C PHE A 275 13.61 -10.52 11.72
N GLU A 276 14.87 -10.84 12.03
CA GLU A 276 15.59 -11.98 11.45
C GLU A 276 14.90 -13.31 11.83
N GLU A 277 14.41 -13.45 13.06
CA GLU A 277 13.64 -14.61 13.54
C GLU A 277 12.39 -14.84 12.70
N ILE A 278 11.53 -13.83 12.54
CA ILE A 278 10.33 -13.93 11.70
C ILE A 278 10.70 -14.38 10.29
N VAL A 279 11.69 -13.73 9.67
CA VAL A 279 12.10 -14.06 8.30
C VAL A 279 12.62 -15.49 8.19
N ASN A 280 13.41 -15.95 9.15
CA ASN A 280 13.98 -17.28 9.15
C ASN A 280 12.90 -18.35 9.31
N GLU A 281 11.95 -18.16 10.22
CA GLU A 281 10.84 -19.10 10.42
C GLU A 281 9.94 -19.21 9.18
N PHE A 282 9.59 -18.07 8.57
CA PHE A 282 8.84 -18.08 7.30
C PHE A 282 9.61 -18.82 6.20
N ARG A 283 10.91 -18.56 6.02
CA ARG A 283 11.70 -19.22 4.97
C ARG A 283 11.88 -20.72 5.21
N ARG A 284 11.96 -21.13 6.48
CA ARG A 284 12.08 -22.53 6.88
C ARG A 284 10.80 -23.32 6.53
N LYS A 285 9.63 -22.70 6.70
CA LYS A 285 8.32 -23.35 6.55
C LYS A 285 7.66 -23.11 5.19
N ILE A 286 8.07 -22.08 4.46
CA ILE A 286 7.51 -21.67 3.17
C ILE A 286 8.66 -21.55 2.15
N PRO A 287 9.04 -22.65 1.48
CA PRO A 287 10.05 -22.63 0.43
C PRO A 287 9.67 -21.69 -0.71
N GLY A 288 10.63 -20.90 -1.19
CA GLY A 288 10.38 -19.94 -2.28
C GLY A 288 9.69 -18.64 -1.84
N LEU A 289 9.60 -18.37 -0.53
CA LEU A 289 9.11 -17.09 0.00
C LEU A 289 9.81 -15.90 -0.67
N ASN A 290 9.00 -14.97 -1.17
CA ASN A 290 9.45 -13.68 -1.65
C ASN A 290 9.38 -12.66 -0.50
N LEU A 291 10.54 -12.19 -0.02
CA LEU A 291 10.65 -11.21 1.05
C LEU A 291 10.79 -9.79 0.52
N ASN A 292 9.77 -8.98 0.79
CA ASN A 292 9.82 -7.53 0.62
C ASN A 292 10.07 -6.85 1.97
N THR A 293 10.97 -5.87 1.99
CA THR A 293 11.16 -5.00 3.15
C THR A 293 11.31 -3.53 2.74
N ASP A 294 11.19 -2.62 3.69
CA ASP A 294 11.39 -1.19 3.48
C ASP A 294 12.49 -0.70 4.41
N ILE A 295 13.35 0.18 3.91
CA ILE A 295 14.46 0.78 4.67
C ILE A 295 14.42 2.29 4.48
N ILE A 296 14.57 3.04 5.57
CA ILE A 296 14.66 4.50 5.58
C ILE A 296 16.11 4.87 5.89
N VAL A 297 16.82 5.41 4.89
CA VAL A 297 18.17 5.95 5.09
C VAL A 297 18.15 7.43 5.45
N GLY A 298 19.14 7.86 6.21
CA GLY A 298 19.29 9.27 6.59
C GLY A 298 18.38 9.68 7.74
N PHE A 299 17.88 8.73 8.52
CA PHE A 299 17.06 9.04 9.69
C PHE A 299 17.85 9.91 10.69
N PRO A 300 17.22 10.91 11.37
CA PRO A 300 17.97 11.81 12.23
C PRO A 300 18.67 11.05 13.37
N GLY A 301 20.00 11.13 13.39
CA GLY A 301 20.86 10.39 14.32
C GLY A 301 21.53 9.13 13.77
N GLU A 302 21.26 8.74 12.52
CA GLU A 302 21.90 7.59 11.87
C GLU A 302 23.41 7.83 11.67
N THR A 303 24.24 7.14 12.45
CA THR A 303 25.72 7.19 12.35
C THR A 303 26.22 6.42 11.13
N GLU A 304 27.54 6.42 10.89
CA GLU A 304 28.12 5.57 9.83
C GLU A 304 28.03 4.09 10.17
N GLU A 305 28.33 3.74 11.42
CA GLU A 305 28.20 2.39 11.97
C GLU A 305 26.76 1.87 11.85
N ALA A 306 25.75 2.65 12.24
CA ALA A 306 24.35 2.25 12.13
C ALA A 306 23.91 2.00 10.66
N PHE A 307 24.44 2.81 9.73
CA PHE A 307 24.21 2.57 8.32
C PHE A 307 24.91 1.29 7.84
N GLN A 308 26.13 1.02 8.31
CA GLN A 308 26.83 -0.21 7.98
C GLN A 308 26.13 -1.45 8.56
N ASN A 309 25.58 -1.38 9.76
CA ASN A 309 24.75 -2.44 10.34
C ASN A 309 23.55 -2.76 9.43
N THR A 310 22.92 -1.73 8.86
CA THR A 310 21.86 -1.88 7.86
C THR A 310 22.35 -2.57 6.58
N VAL A 311 23.53 -2.21 6.08
CA VAL A 311 24.15 -2.86 4.91
C VAL A 311 24.44 -4.34 5.18
N GLU A 312 25.00 -4.66 6.34
CA GLU A 312 25.29 -6.05 6.73
C GLU A 312 24.02 -6.86 6.93
N LEU A 313 22.97 -6.29 7.54
CA LEU A 313 21.67 -6.95 7.62
C LEU A 313 21.13 -7.30 6.24
N VAL A 314 21.18 -6.37 5.28
CA VAL A 314 20.71 -6.63 3.91
C VAL A 314 21.50 -7.76 3.25
N LYS A 315 22.82 -7.84 3.46
CA LYS A 315 23.65 -8.92 2.93
C LYS A 315 23.34 -10.28 3.54
N ARG A 316 23.04 -10.34 4.85
CA ARG A 316 22.67 -11.59 5.53
C ARG A 316 21.27 -12.05 5.15
N VAL A 317 20.29 -11.15 5.29
CA VAL A 317 18.87 -11.45 5.08
C VAL A 317 18.56 -11.63 3.60
N ARG A 318 19.27 -10.96 2.69
CA ARG A 318 19.05 -11.05 1.23
C ARG A 318 17.58 -10.94 0.83
N PRO A 319 16.88 -9.82 1.11
CA PRO A 319 15.49 -9.66 0.67
C PRO A 319 15.38 -9.63 -0.86
N ASP A 320 14.31 -10.22 -1.40
CA ASP A 320 13.98 -10.18 -2.83
C ASP A 320 13.73 -8.75 -3.33
N LYS A 321 13.14 -7.90 -2.48
CA LYS A 321 12.91 -6.50 -2.79
C LYS A 321 13.06 -5.63 -1.56
N ILE A 322 13.73 -4.50 -1.74
CA ILE A 322 13.87 -3.47 -0.71
C ILE A 322 13.32 -2.15 -1.24
N ASN A 323 12.31 -1.57 -0.60
CA ASN A 323 11.92 -0.20 -0.89
C ASN A 323 12.81 0.77 -0.08
N VAL A 324 13.88 1.24 -0.71
CA VAL A 324 14.79 2.22 -0.09
C VAL A 324 14.18 3.61 -0.20
N SER A 325 13.84 4.20 0.94
CA SER A 325 13.34 5.56 1.06
C SER A 325 14.38 6.44 1.72
N ARG A 326 14.49 7.69 1.27
CA ARG A 326 15.26 8.72 1.98
C ARG A 326 14.36 9.33 3.04
N TYR A 327 14.86 9.46 4.26
CA TYR A 327 14.15 10.18 5.30
C TYR A 327 13.85 11.60 4.81
N SER A 328 12.63 12.05 5.08
CA SER A 328 12.23 13.43 4.85
C SER A 328 11.29 13.84 5.97
N PRO A 329 11.56 14.97 6.63
CA PRO A 329 10.77 15.42 7.77
C PRO A 329 9.35 15.73 7.32
N ARG A 330 8.37 15.25 8.10
CA ARG A 330 6.95 15.56 7.90
C ARG A 330 6.47 16.54 8.98
N PRO A 331 5.69 17.57 8.62
CA PRO A 331 5.11 18.49 9.60
C PRO A 331 4.43 17.74 10.76
N GLY A 332 4.62 18.24 11.98
CA GLY A 332 4.02 17.66 13.19
C GLY A 332 4.70 16.41 13.76
N THR A 333 5.56 15.72 13.01
CA THR A 333 6.23 14.50 13.53
C THR A 333 7.37 14.83 14.51
N ILE A 334 7.66 13.92 15.44
CA ILE A 334 8.71 14.11 16.46
C ILE A 334 10.08 14.22 15.78
N ALA A 335 10.38 13.30 14.86
CA ALA A 335 11.66 13.25 14.16
C ALA A 335 11.91 14.45 13.24
N ALA A 336 10.86 15.19 12.83
CA ALA A 336 11.01 16.42 12.07
C ALA A 336 11.71 17.55 12.87
N LYS A 337 11.62 17.52 14.21
CA LYS A 337 12.26 18.50 15.10
C LYS A 337 13.74 18.19 15.40
N TRP A 338 14.24 17.04 14.97
CA TRP A 338 15.61 16.61 15.24
C TRP A 338 16.61 17.15 14.22
N LYS A 339 17.90 17.10 14.56
CA LYS A 339 18.97 17.51 13.64
C LYS A 339 19.07 16.53 12.47
N GLN A 340 18.83 17.05 11.28
CA GLN A 340 18.81 16.29 10.03
C GLN A 340 20.23 15.98 9.53
N LEU A 341 20.38 14.86 8.83
CA LEU A 341 21.63 14.54 8.13
C LEU A 341 21.79 15.40 6.86
N PRO A 342 23.04 15.74 6.47
CA PRO A 342 23.28 16.41 5.20
C PRO A 342 22.74 15.60 4.01
N GLY A 343 22.02 16.27 3.10
CA GLY A 343 21.34 15.60 1.99
C GLY A 343 22.26 14.82 1.05
N TRP A 344 23.53 15.24 0.90
CA TRP A 344 24.52 14.50 0.10
C TRP A 344 24.83 13.13 0.71
N LYS A 345 24.93 13.03 2.04
CA LYS A 345 25.19 11.79 2.76
C LYS A 345 23.99 10.83 2.66
N VAL A 346 22.77 11.36 2.79
CA VAL A 346 21.53 10.58 2.59
C VAL A 346 21.44 10.05 1.15
N LYS A 347 21.84 10.85 0.15
CA LYS A 347 21.86 10.46 -1.26
C LYS A 347 22.89 9.37 -1.55
N GLU A 348 24.08 9.46 -0.96
CA GLU A 348 25.13 8.45 -1.05
C GLU A 348 24.67 7.10 -0.47
N ARG A 349 24.15 7.10 0.77
CA ARG A 349 23.60 5.92 1.44
C ARG A 349 22.49 5.25 0.63
N SER A 350 21.55 6.06 0.13
CA SER A 350 20.46 5.59 -0.73
C SER A 350 20.97 4.91 -2.00
N ARG A 351 21.98 5.49 -2.67
CA ARG A 351 22.60 4.92 -3.89
C ARG A 351 23.33 3.61 -3.60
N LEU A 352 24.02 3.51 -2.47
CA LEU A 352 24.71 2.28 -2.06
C LEU A 352 23.71 1.15 -1.85
N LEU A 353 22.69 1.35 -1.00
CA LEU A 353 21.67 0.33 -0.77
C LEU A 353 20.87 -0.01 -2.03
N HIS A 354 20.61 0.99 -2.90
CA HIS A 354 19.92 0.75 -4.17
C HIS A 354 20.71 -0.20 -5.09
N ARG A 355 22.03 -0.04 -5.18
CA ARG A 355 22.88 -0.96 -5.96
C ARG A 355 22.90 -2.36 -5.34
N LEU A 356 23.10 -2.44 -4.02
CA LEU A 356 23.14 -3.70 -3.29
C LEU A 356 21.83 -4.49 -3.46
N ARG A 357 20.67 -3.86 -3.29
CA ARG A 357 19.38 -4.55 -3.45
C ARG A 357 19.16 -5.08 -4.87
N LEU A 358 19.64 -4.38 -5.91
CA LEU A 358 19.44 -4.79 -7.31
C LEU A 358 20.33 -5.99 -7.65
N GLN A 359 21.54 -6.02 -7.10
CA GLN A 359 22.44 -7.15 -7.20
C GLN A 359 21.82 -8.39 -6.53
N ILE A 360 21.42 -8.27 -5.26
CA ILE A 360 20.79 -9.38 -4.52
C ILE A 360 19.53 -9.88 -5.23
N ALA A 361 18.64 -8.98 -5.64
CA ALA A 361 17.41 -9.35 -6.34
C ALA A 361 17.69 -10.07 -7.67
N TYR A 362 18.72 -9.63 -8.40
CA TYR A 362 19.16 -10.32 -9.62
C TYR A 362 19.66 -11.73 -9.32
N GLU A 363 20.56 -11.89 -8.34
CA GLU A 363 21.08 -13.20 -7.92
C GLU A 363 19.95 -14.15 -7.50
N ILE A 364 18.95 -13.67 -6.75
CA ILE A 364 17.79 -14.45 -6.36
C ILE A 364 16.95 -14.84 -7.59
N ASN A 365 16.64 -13.88 -8.46
CA ASN A 365 15.79 -14.11 -9.62
C ASN A 365 16.44 -15.02 -10.66
N GLN A 366 17.77 -15.01 -10.79
CA GLN A 366 18.50 -15.93 -11.68
C GLN A 366 18.22 -17.40 -11.34
N ASN A 367 17.99 -17.73 -10.06
CA ASN A 367 17.65 -19.09 -9.66
C ASN A 367 16.31 -19.59 -10.22
N TYR A 368 15.45 -18.69 -10.73
CA TYR A 368 14.17 -19.06 -11.35
C TYR A 368 14.33 -19.45 -12.82
N VAL A 369 15.39 -19.04 -13.50
CA VAL A 369 15.57 -19.34 -14.93
C VAL A 369 15.59 -20.86 -15.15
N GLY A 370 14.78 -21.33 -16.08
CA GLY A 370 14.57 -22.75 -16.38
C GLY A 370 13.52 -23.45 -15.52
N ARG A 371 13.03 -22.81 -14.44
CA ARG A 371 11.95 -23.39 -13.61
C ARG A 371 10.59 -23.20 -14.25
N GLU A 372 9.70 -24.14 -13.95
CA GLU A 372 8.27 -24.04 -14.21
C GLU A 372 7.60 -23.48 -12.96
N ILE A 373 6.77 -22.46 -13.15
CA ILE A 373 6.08 -21.77 -12.08
C ILE A 373 4.66 -21.44 -12.50
N GLU A 374 3.77 -21.43 -11.52
CA GLU A 374 2.40 -20.99 -11.70
C GLU A 374 2.30 -19.46 -11.63
N VAL A 375 1.48 -18.88 -12.51
CA VAL A 375 1.32 -17.45 -12.74
C VAL A 375 -0.15 -17.09 -12.87
N LEU A 376 -0.62 -16.13 -12.05
CA LEU A 376 -1.92 -15.49 -12.24
C LEU A 376 -1.78 -14.29 -13.20
N ILE A 377 -2.46 -14.37 -14.33
CA ILE A 377 -2.44 -13.34 -15.36
C ILE A 377 -3.26 -12.12 -14.92
N HIS A 378 -2.64 -10.94 -14.99
CA HIS A 378 -3.28 -9.67 -14.62
C HIS A 378 -3.80 -8.89 -15.83
N GLY A 379 -3.10 -8.96 -16.96
CA GLY A 379 -3.49 -8.30 -18.22
C GLY A 379 -2.31 -7.79 -19.02
N GLU A 380 -2.54 -6.84 -19.92
CA GLU A 380 -1.49 -6.34 -20.81
C GLU A 380 -0.35 -5.66 -20.05
N GLY A 381 0.88 -6.07 -20.35
CA GLY A 381 2.07 -5.50 -19.73
C GLY A 381 2.50 -4.20 -20.39
N LYS A 382 2.89 -3.20 -19.58
CA LYS A 382 3.41 -1.91 -20.09
C LYS A 382 4.66 -2.02 -20.98
N LYS A 383 5.34 -3.16 -20.96
CA LYS A 383 6.56 -3.44 -21.73
C LYS A 383 6.32 -4.43 -22.88
N GLY A 384 5.06 -4.63 -23.26
CA GLY A 384 4.63 -5.67 -24.20
C GLY A 384 4.41 -7.02 -23.51
N GLY A 385 3.70 -7.92 -24.20
CA GLY A 385 3.26 -9.20 -23.65
C GLY A 385 2.19 -9.05 -22.57
N VAL A 386 2.02 -10.10 -21.78
CA VAL A 386 1.03 -10.17 -20.70
C VAL A 386 1.75 -10.16 -19.36
N GLU A 387 1.34 -9.28 -18.45
CA GLU A 387 1.85 -9.20 -17.07
C GLU A 387 1.09 -10.17 -16.16
N GLY A 388 1.82 -10.91 -15.34
CA GLY A 388 1.27 -11.79 -14.33
C GLY A 388 2.05 -11.75 -13.02
N ARG A 389 1.48 -12.42 -12.02
CA ARG A 389 2.07 -12.60 -10.68
C ARG A 389 2.33 -14.08 -10.45
N THR A 390 3.57 -14.44 -10.17
CA THR A 390 3.95 -15.81 -9.79
C THR A 390 3.30 -16.21 -8.45
N PHE A 391 3.34 -17.49 -8.09
CA PHE A 391 2.86 -18.00 -6.78
C PHE A 391 3.45 -17.28 -5.54
N ASN A 392 4.59 -16.61 -5.67
CA ASN A 392 5.22 -15.77 -4.64
C ASN A 392 5.22 -14.27 -5.00
N TYR A 393 4.28 -13.86 -5.85
CA TYR A 393 3.99 -12.46 -6.19
C TYR A 393 5.12 -11.70 -6.92
N LYS A 394 6.03 -12.40 -7.62
CA LYS A 394 7.02 -11.75 -8.49
C LYS A 394 6.35 -11.29 -9.79
N ASP A 395 6.81 -10.14 -10.29
CA ASP A 395 6.48 -9.65 -11.63
C ASP A 395 7.03 -10.62 -12.69
N ILE A 396 6.18 -11.12 -13.58
CA ILE A 396 6.60 -11.87 -14.77
C ILE A 396 5.85 -11.38 -16.00
N ILE A 397 6.56 -11.31 -17.13
CA ILE A 397 5.99 -11.03 -18.44
C ILE A 397 6.01 -12.31 -19.27
N LEU A 398 4.86 -12.67 -19.83
CA LEU A 398 4.65 -13.85 -20.65
C LEU A 398 4.21 -13.47 -22.08
N ASP A 399 4.30 -14.43 -22.98
CA ASP A 399 3.91 -14.34 -24.39
C ASP A 399 2.41 -14.60 -24.65
N GLY A 400 1.66 -15.05 -23.64
CA GLY A 400 0.22 -15.28 -23.73
C GLY A 400 -0.48 -15.44 -22.37
N GLY A 401 -1.79 -15.67 -22.42
CA GLY A 401 -2.67 -15.84 -21.25
C GLY A 401 -3.75 -14.75 -21.16
N ALA A 402 -4.95 -15.10 -20.71
CA ALA A 402 -6.04 -14.15 -20.53
C ALA A 402 -6.11 -13.61 -19.08
N PRO A 403 -6.52 -12.35 -18.87
CA PRO A 403 -6.71 -11.78 -17.52
C PRO A 403 -7.55 -12.69 -16.61
N GLY A 404 -6.99 -13.03 -15.45
CA GLY A 404 -7.62 -13.89 -14.44
C GLY A 404 -7.33 -15.39 -14.58
N GLU A 405 -6.64 -15.82 -15.65
CA GLU A 405 -6.22 -17.21 -15.78
C GLU A 405 -5.02 -17.52 -14.88
N LEU A 406 -5.04 -18.71 -14.28
CA LEU A 406 -3.92 -19.30 -13.57
C LEU A 406 -3.23 -20.31 -14.49
N ILE A 407 -2.00 -20.03 -14.89
CA ILE A 407 -1.28 -20.82 -15.90
C ILE A 407 0.11 -21.23 -15.42
N ASN A 408 0.62 -22.34 -15.94
CA ASN A 408 2.01 -22.71 -15.76
C ASN A 408 2.87 -22.07 -16.86
N ALA A 409 4.02 -21.53 -16.46
CA ALA A 409 4.96 -20.90 -17.37
C ALA A 409 6.39 -21.32 -17.03
N ARG A 410 7.24 -21.42 -18.05
CA ARG A 410 8.67 -21.63 -17.88
C ARG A 410 9.39 -20.30 -17.90
N VAL A 411 10.18 -20.01 -16.87
CA VAL A 411 10.98 -18.78 -16.80
C VAL A 411 12.16 -18.90 -17.74
N THR A 412 12.28 -17.99 -18.70
CA THR A 412 13.35 -17.99 -19.71
C THR A 412 14.39 -16.91 -19.46
N TRP A 413 14.06 -15.87 -18.70
CA TRP A 413 14.97 -14.78 -18.38
C TRP A 413 14.63 -14.13 -17.03
N ALA A 414 15.64 -13.61 -16.36
CA ALA A 414 15.50 -12.91 -15.09
C ALA A 414 16.27 -11.58 -15.09
N GLY A 415 15.60 -10.52 -14.63
CA GLY A 415 16.23 -9.25 -14.28
C GLY A 415 16.13 -8.98 -12.78
N SER A 416 16.66 -7.85 -12.31
CA SER A 416 16.58 -7.48 -10.89
C SER A 416 15.15 -7.17 -10.41
N THR A 417 14.23 -6.84 -11.32
CA THR A 417 12.90 -6.32 -10.95
C THR A 417 11.73 -7.13 -11.48
N TYR A 418 11.94 -7.99 -12.46
CA TYR A 418 10.91 -8.82 -13.06
C TYR A 418 11.54 -10.02 -13.79
N LEU A 419 10.71 -11.02 -14.07
CA LEU A 419 11.03 -12.21 -14.85
C LEU A 419 10.39 -12.12 -16.24
N LYS A 420 10.88 -12.93 -17.17
CA LYS A 420 10.18 -13.25 -18.41
C LYS A 420 10.08 -14.76 -18.58
N GLY A 421 9.02 -15.22 -19.21
CA GLY A 421 8.81 -16.63 -19.48
C GLY A 421 7.94 -16.88 -20.69
N THR A 422 7.70 -18.14 -20.97
CA THR A 422 6.78 -18.62 -22.00
C THR A 422 5.72 -19.49 -21.36
N VAL A 423 4.48 -19.36 -21.83
CA VAL A 423 3.38 -20.22 -21.38
C VAL A 423 3.68 -21.68 -21.72
N LEU A 424 3.33 -22.59 -20.82
CA LEU A 424 3.36 -24.04 -21.07
C LEU A 424 1.96 -24.47 -21.52
N HIS A 425 1.88 -25.14 -22.66
CA HIS A 425 0.64 -25.65 -23.24
C HIS A 425 0.36 -27.09 -22.82
#